data_AF-A0A7S3DQ65-F1
#
_entry.id   AF-A0A7S3DQ65-F1
#
_cell.length_a   1.000
_cell.length_b   1.000
_cell.length_c   1.000
_cell.angle_alpha   90.00
_cell.angle_beta   90.00
_cell.angle_gamma   90.00
#
_symmetry.space_group_name_H-M   'P 1'
#
loop_
_entity.id
_entity.type
_entity.pdbx_description
1 polymer ?
#
loop_
_entity_poly.entity_id
_entity_poly.type
_entity_poly.pdbx_seq_one_letter_code
_entity_poly.pdbx_strand_id
1 'polypeptide(L)'
;SKTFLFNGEVTGPAITHLAQVNPIFWLILGAGIAKAETQRAQIGWVEPKDVPFDQPGLLRDAYVPGDLGFDPLGLKPTDADELAVMQTKELQNGRLAMLAAAGFLAQELVNGQGILQNLGL
;
A
#
# COMPACT_ATOMS: atom_id res chain seq x y z
N SER A 1 -9.07 -25.39 -2.90
CA SER A 1 -10.39 -24.73 -3.02
C SER A 1 -10.38 -23.90 -4.29
N LYS A 2 -11.27 -24.18 -5.26
CA LYS A 2 -11.33 -23.46 -6.55
C LYS A 2 -12.20 -22.21 -6.37
N THR A 3 -11.59 -21.08 -6.02
CA THR A 3 -12.27 -19.78 -5.92
C THR A 3 -12.08 -19.03 -7.24
N PHE A 4 -13.09 -18.27 -7.68
CA PHE A 4 -13.10 -17.54 -8.97
C PHE A 4 -11.90 -16.59 -9.19
N LEU A 5 -11.13 -16.28 -8.14
CA LEU A 5 -9.92 -15.45 -8.14
C LEU A 5 -8.61 -16.23 -8.27
N PHE A 6 -8.61 -17.50 -7.87
CA PHE A 6 -7.42 -18.36 -7.82
C PHE A 6 -7.82 -19.72 -8.37
N ASN A 7 -7.70 -19.87 -9.69
CA ASN A 7 -8.16 -21.03 -10.48
C ASN A 7 -7.50 -22.39 -10.13
N GLY A 8 -6.84 -22.51 -8.96
CA GLY A 8 -6.22 -23.75 -8.50
C GLY A 8 -4.92 -24.13 -9.21
N GLU A 9 -4.42 -23.29 -10.12
CA GLU A 9 -3.17 -23.48 -10.88
C GLU A 9 -2.12 -22.42 -10.51
N VAL A 10 -2.10 -21.98 -9.26
CA VAL A 10 -1.03 -21.11 -8.75
C VAL A 10 0.16 -22.02 -8.43
N THR A 11 1.00 -22.27 -9.44
CA THR A 11 2.17 -23.14 -9.37
C THR A 11 3.40 -22.37 -9.86
N GLY A 12 4.39 -22.25 -8.98
CA GLY A 12 5.68 -21.63 -9.27
C GLY A 12 6.17 -20.72 -8.14
N PRO A 13 7.26 -19.97 -8.36
CA PRO A 13 7.67 -18.88 -7.48
C PRO A 13 6.60 -17.78 -7.43
N ALA A 14 6.43 -17.14 -6.26
CA ALA A 14 5.49 -16.05 -6.01
C ALA A 14 5.55 -14.88 -7.02
N ILE A 15 6.69 -14.62 -7.65
CA ILE A 15 6.87 -13.64 -8.73
C ILE A 15 5.97 -13.97 -9.94
N THR A 16 5.80 -15.24 -10.27
CA THR A 16 5.01 -15.66 -11.43
C THR A 16 3.50 -15.69 -11.13
N HIS A 17 3.12 -15.67 -9.85
CA HIS A 17 1.72 -15.73 -9.43
C HIS A 17 0.94 -14.46 -9.80
N LEU A 18 1.59 -13.30 -9.83
CA LEU A 18 0.96 -12.04 -10.25
C LEU A 18 0.57 -12.06 -11.74
N ALA A 19 1.34 -12.75 -12.58
CA ALA A 19 1.05 -12.90 -14.01
C ALA A 19 -0.05 -13.93 -14.31
N GLN A 20 -0.30 -14.86 -13.39
CA GLN A 20 -1.32 -15.90 -13.51
C GLN A 20 -2.73 -15.41 -13.11
N VAL A 21 -2.84 -14.20 -12.55
CA VAL A 21 -4.14 -13.65 -12.14
C VAL A 21 -4.95 -13.20 -13.36
N ASN A 22 -6.25 -13.49 -13.34
CA ASN A 22 -7.18 -13.09 -14.39
C ASN A 22 -7.08 -11.57 -14.68
N PRO A 23 -6.98 -11.13 -15.95
CA PRO A 23 -6.92 -9.70 -16.31
C PRO A 23 -8.02 -8.82 -15.71
N ILE A 24 -9.22 -9.36 -15.45
CA ILE A 24 -10.33 -8.61 -14.83
C ILE A 24 -9.99 -8.17 -13.40
N PHE A 25 -9.19 -8.95 -12.66
CA PHE A 25 -8.73 -8.59 -11.33
C PHE A 25 -7.95 -7.27 -11.34
N TRP A 26 -7.05 -7.10 -12.32
CA TRP A 26 -6.24 -5.89 -12.44
C TRP A 26 -7.08 -4.65 -12.77
N LEU A 27 -8.15 -4.80 -13.54
CA LEU A 27 -9.09 -3.70 -13.81
C LEU A 27 -9.83 -3.26 -12.54
N ILE A 28 -10.32 -4.23 -11.75
CA ILE A 28 -11.02 -3.93 -10.48
C ILE A 28 -10.06 -3.33 -9.46
N LEU A 29 -8.85 -3.90 -9.35
CA LEU A 29 -7.82 -3.39 -8.46
C LEU A 29 -7.39 -1.97 -8.86
N GLY A 30 -7.14 -1.74 -10.15
CA GLY A 30 -6.79 -0.42 -10.68
C GLY A 30 -7.89 0.61 -10.43
N ALA A 31 -9.16 0.24 -10.62
CA ALA A 31 -10.29 1.12 -10.30
C ALA A 31 -10.38 1.41 -8.79
N GLY A 32 -10.12 0.42 -7.94
CA GLY A 32 -10.08 0.58 -6.48
C GLY A 32 -8.96 1.51 -6.03
N ILE A 33 -7.74 1.31 -6.55
CA ILE A 33 -6.58 2.18 -6.29
C ILE A 33 -6.88 3.59 -6.78
N ALA A 34 -7.40 3.76 -8.00
CA ALA A 34 -7.74 5.07 -8.56
C ALA A 34 -8.76 5.81 -7.69
N LYS A 35 -9.79 5.11 -7.17
CA LYS A 35 -10.75 5.71 -6.24
C LYS A 35 -10.08 6.13 -4.93
N ALA A 36 -9.26 5.27 -4.34
CA ALA A 36 -8.55 5.55 -3.10
C ALA A 36 -7.56 6.72 -3.24
N GLU A 37 -6.82 6.77 -4.35
CA GLU A 37 -5.90 7.87 -4.66
C GLU A 37 -6.63 9.17 -4.95
N THR A 38 -7.76 9.13 -5.66
CA THR A 38 -8.60 10.30 -5.91
C THR A 38 -9.16 10.85 -4.59
N GLN A 39 -9.64 9.99 -3.70
CA GLN A 39 -10.10 10.40 -2.37
C GLN A 39 -8.96 11.01 -1.54
N ARG A 40 -7.78 10.38 -1.54
CA ARG A 40 -6.59 10.93 -0.88
C ARG A 40 -6.21 12.30 -1.44
N ALA A 41 -6.23 12.46 -2.76
CA ALA A 41 -5.91 13.71 -3.44
C ALA A 41 -6.90 14.82 -3.04
N GLN A 42 -8.19 14.51 -3.01
CA GLN A 42 -9.25 15.44 -2.63
C GLN A 42 -9.25 15.83 -1.16
N ILE A 43 -8.73 14.99 -0.26
CA ILE A 43 -8.66 15.28 1.18
C ILE A 43 -7.41 16.12 1.49
N GLY A 44 -6.25 15.74 0.93
CA GLY A 44 -4.97 16.31 1.33
C GLY A 44 -4.55 17.57 0.57
N TRP A 45 -4.93 17.72 -0.69
CA TRP A 45 -4.37 18.76 -1.56
C TRP A 45 -5.32 19.93 -1.78
N VAL A 46 -4.75 21.13 -1.82
CA VAL A 46 -5.45 22.34 -2.27
C VAL A 46 -5.67 22.24 -3.78
N GLU A 47 -6.81 22.74 -4.27
CA GLU A 47 -7.09 22.73 -5.69
C GLU A 47 -6.07 23.60 -6.45
N PRO A 48 -5.60 23.18 -7.65
CA PRO A 48 -4.60 23.92 -8.42
C PRO A 48 -4.98 25.37 -8.77
N LYS A 49 -6.27 25.72 -8.65
CA LYS A 49 -6.78 27.09 -8.90
C LYS A 49 -6.52 28.05 -7.73
N ASP A 50 -6.34 27.52 -6.52
CA ASP A 50 -6.23 28.29 -5.27
C ASP A 50 -4.78 28.32 -4.73
N VAL A 51 -3.83 27.69 -5.43
CA VAL A 51 -2.40 27.71 -5.06
C VAL A 51 -1.67 28.88 -5.74
N PRO A 52 -0.80 29.61 -5.04
CA PRO A 52 0.11 30.57 -5.67
C PRO A 52 0.98 29.89 -6.72
N PHE A 53 1.22 30.56 -7.85
CA PHE A 53 2.01 30.01 -8.97
C PHE A 53 3.43 29.57 -8.56
N ASP A 54 3.97 30.14 -7.48
CA ASP A 54 5.30 29.87 -6.94
C ASP A 54 5.37 28.58 -6.09
N GLN A 55 4.24 28.03 -5.65
CA GLN A 55 4.18 26.84 -4.79
C GLN A 55 3.11 25.83 -5.25
N PRO A 56 3.32 25.16 -6.40
CA PRO A 56 2.43 24.09 -6.84
C PRO A 56 2.51 22.90 -5.88
N GLY A 57 1.35 22.39 -5.46
CA GLY A 57 1.27 21.21 -4.58
C GLY A 57 1.25 21.52 -3.08
N LEU A 58 0.54 22.56 -2.67
CA LEU A 58 0.30 22.80 -1.24
C LEU A 58 -0.72 21.80 -0.68
N LEU A 59 -0.37 21.22 0.47
CA LEU A 59 -1.31 20.49 1.31
C LEU A 59 -2.25 21.49 1.99
N ARG A 60 -3.47 21.06 2.32
CA ARG A 60 -4.40 21.90 3.08
C ARG A 60 -3.86 22.12 4.50
N ASP A 61 -3.99 23.32 5.05
CA ASP A 61 -3.47 23.68 6.38
C ASP A 61 -4.03 22.82 7.52
N ALA A 62 -5.25 22.30 7.36
CA ALA A 62 -5.90 21.43 8.34
C ALA A 62 -5.60 19.93 8.14
N TYR A 63 -4.79 19.56 7.15
CA TYR A 63 -4.53 18.16 6.79
C TYR A 63 -3.27 17.63 7.51
N VAL A 64 -3.43 16.57 8.30
CA VAL A 64 -2.31 15.84 8.90
C VAL A 64 -1.89 14.73 7.93
N PRO A 65 -0.61 14.67 7.49
CA PRO A 65 -0.13 13.62 6.62
C PRO A 65 -0.36 12.23 7.21
N GLY A 66 -1.01 11.35 6.43
CA GLY A 66 -1.36 9.99 6.87
C GLY A 66 -2.79 9.84 7.42
N ASP A 67 -3.48 10.95 7.70
CA ASP A 67 -4.89 10.89 8.10
C ASP A 67 -5.82 10.88 6.88
N LEU A 68 -6.24 9.69 6.45
CA LEU A 68 -7.17 9.52 5.32
C LEU A 68 -8.62 9.27 5.77
N GLY A 69 -8.92 9.47 7.05
CA GLY A 69 -10.22 9.10 7.62
C GLY A 69 -10.50 7.60 7.62
N PHE A 70 -9.50 6.76 7.32
CA PHE A 70 -9.59 5.30 7.34
C PHE A 70 -9.40 4.80 8.78
N ASP A 71 -10.48 4.80 9.56
CA ASP A 71 -10.53 4.18 10.89
C ASP A 71 -11.81 3.35 11.07
N PRO A 72 -11.90 2.17 10.42
CA PRO A 72 -13.08 1.31 10.55
C PRO A 72 -13.22 0.65 11.93
N LEU A 73 -12.19 0.70 12.78
CA LEU A 73 -12.15 0.06 14.10
C LEU A 73 -12.15 1.05 15.27
N GLY A 74 -12.15 2.37 15.01
CA GLY A 74 -12.19 3.41 16.03
C GLY A 74 -10.96 3.42 16.94
N LEU A 75 -9.81 2.97 16.44
CA LEU A 75 -8.60 2.76 17.25
C LEU A 75 -7.75 4.03 17.36
N LYS A 76 -8.15 5.14 16.73
CA LYS A 76 -7.45 6.42 16.85
C LYS A 76 -7.57 6.97 18.28
N PRO A 77 -6.47 7.08 19.05
CA PRO A 77 -6.48 7.78 20.33
C PRO A 77 -6.85 9.25 20.14
N THR A 78 -7.58 9.84 21.07
CA THR A 78 -7.95 11.27 21.03
C THR A 78 -6.81 12.20 21.47
N ASP A 79 -5.78 11.64 22.13
CA ASP A 79 -4.64 12.40 22.66
C ASP A 79 -3.51 12.54 21.63
N ALA A 80 -3.05 13.77 21.41
CA ALA A 80 -2.06 14.11 20.39
C ALA A 80 -0.70 13.43 20.59
N ASP A 81 -0.29 13.21 21.85
CA ASP A 81 0.98 12.56 22.18
C ASP A 81 0.94 11.05 21.89
N GLU A 82 -0.19 10.40 22.16
CA GLU A 82 -0.36 8.97 21.85
C GLU A 82 -0.46 8.73 20.34
N LEU A 83 -1.09 9.66 19.61
CA LEU A 83 -1.12 9.65 18.15
C LEU A 83 0.29 9.76 17.55
N ALA A 84 1.14 10.65 18.07
CA ALA A 84 2.52 10.79 17.61
C ALA A 84 3.34 9.51 17.87
N VAL A 85 3.13 8.85 19.02
CA VAL A 85 3.77 7.55 19.31
C VAL A 85 3.26 6.46 18.37
N MET A 86 1.98 6.45 18.00
CA MET A 86 1.44 5.48 17.05
C MET A 86 1.99 5.70 15.64
N GLN A 87 2.03 6.95 15.17
CA GLN A 87 2.61 7.32 13.86
C GLN A 87 4.09 6.93 13.76
N THR A 88 4.87 7.14 14.82
CA THR A 88 6.29 6.74 14.83
C THR A 88 6.46 5.21 14.76
N LYS A 89 5.60 4.44 15.45
CA LYS A 89 5.56 2.98 15.32
C LYS A 89 5.18 2.53 13.91
N GLU A 90 4.18 3.15 13.30
CA GLU A 90 3.79 2.88 11.91
C GLU A 90 4.94 3.15 10.94
N LEU A 91 5.63 4.28 11.08
CA LEU A 91 6.78 4.64 10.23
C LEU A 91 7.93 3.65 10.37
N GLN A 92 8.26 3.21 11.58
CA GLN A 92 9.33 2.24 11.81
C GLN A 92 9.00 0.88 11.19
N ASN A 93 7.77 0.39 11.40
CA ASN A 93 7.30 -0.85 10.80
C ASN A 93 7.22 -0.76 9.27
N GLY A 94 6.74 0.36 8.73
CA GLY A 94 6.68 0.60 7.29
C GLY A 94 8.06 0.60 6.62
N ARG A 95 9.07 1.22 7.25
CA ARG A 95 10.47 1.16 6.77
C ARG A 95 11.01 -0.26 6.74
N LEU A 96 10.77 -1.02 7.81
CA LEU A 96 11.16 -2.43 7.87
C LEU A 96 10.44 -3.25 6.79
N ALA A 97 9.14 -3.05 6.60
CA ALA A 97 8.35 -3.76 5.62
C ALA A 97 8.80 -3.46 4.18
N MET A 98 9.10 -2.21 3.85
CA MET A 98 9.63 -1.85 2.52
C MET A 98 10.98 -2.52 2.23
N LEU A 99 11.88 -2.57 3.22
CA LEU A 99 13.16 -3.26 3.09
C LEU A 99 12.99 -4.78 3.00
N ALA A 100 12.10 -5.37 3.80
CA ALA A 100 11.80 -6.80 3.75
C ALA A 100 11.19 -7.21 2.40
N ALA A 101 10.23 -6.42 1.89
CA ALA A 101 9.63 -6.65 0.57
C ALA A 101 10.68 -6.57 -0.55
N ALA A 102 11.58 -5.57 -0.52
CA ALA A 102 12.67 -5.47 -1.47
C ALA A 102 13.64 -6.67 -1.39
N GLY A 103 13.95 -7.13 -0.17
CA GLY A 103 14.78 -8.31 0.07
C GLY A 103 14.15 -9.60 -0.47
N PHE A 104 12.85 -9.78 -0.24
CA PHE A 104 12.08 -10.91 -0.78
C PHE A 104 12.07 -10.92 -2.31
N LEU A 105 11.80 -9.78 -2.93
CA LEU A 105 11.84 -9.65 -4.40
C LEU A 105 13.23 -9.93 -4.97
N ALA A 106 14.29 -9.44 -4.32
CA ALA A 106 15.67 -9.66 -4.76
C ALA A 106 16.12 -11.12 -4.63
N GLN A 107 15.78 -11.79 -3.52
CA GLN A 107 16.10 -13.20 -3.30
C GLN A 107 15.37 -14.09 -4.32
N GLU A 108 14.11 -13.79 -4.59
CA GLU A 108 13.31 -14.58 -5.52
C GLU A 108 13.76 -14.41 -6.98
N LEU A 109 14.23 -13.20 -7.36
CA LEU A 109 14.81 -12.94 -8.68
C LEU A 109 16.15 -13.67 -8.89
N VAL A 110 17.01 -13.73 -7.87
CA VAL A 110 18.34 -14.36 -7.96
C VAL A 110 18.26 -15.88 -7.88
N ASN A 111 17.41 -16.42 -7.00
CA ASN A 111 17.37 -17.85 -6.73
C ASN A 111 16.36 -18.60 -7.63
N GLY A 112 15.39 -17.92 -8.24
CA GLY A 112 14.38 -18.53 -9.11
C GLY A 112 13.49 -19.57 -8.42
N GLN A 113 13.50 -19.60 -7.08
CA GLN A 113 12.74 -20.51 -6.23
C GLN A 113 11.98 -19.70 -5.16
N GLY A 114 10.84 -20.23 -4.70
CA GLY A 114 10.07 -19.59 -3.64
C GLY A 114 10.89 -19.44 -2.35
N ILE A 115 10.62 -18.39 -1.58
CA ILE A 115 11.31 -18.10 -0.32
C ILE A 115 11.24 -19.27 0.67
N LEU A 116 10.13 -20.04 0.69
CA LEU A 116 9.99 -21.22 1.55
C LEU A 116 10.95 -22.35 1.14
N GLN A 117 11.10 -22.61 -0.17
CA GLN A 117 12.02 -23.63 -0.68
C GLN A 117 13.49 -23.25 -0.48
N ASN A 118 13.84 -21.96 -0.58
CA ASN A 118 15.18 -21.47 -0.24
C ASN A 118 15.51 -21.61 1.26
N LEU A 119 14.49 -21.59 2.12
CA LEU A 119 14.62 -21.80 3.56
C LEU A 119 14.48 -23.28 3.98
N GLY A 120 14.31 -24.19 3.02
CA GLY A 120 14.20 -25.63 3.26
C GLY A 120 12.88 -26.11 3.88
N LEU A 121 11.80 -25.33 3.73
CA LEU A 121 10.45 -25.60 4.24
C LEU A 121 9.44 -25.92 3.12
#